data_AF-A0AAX1BK61-F1
#
_entry.id   AF-A0AAX1BK61-F1
#
_cell.length_a   1.000
_cell.length_b   1.000
_cell.length_c   1.000
_cell.angle_alpha   90.00
_cell.angle_beta   90.00
_cell.angle_gamma   90.00
#
_symmetry.space_group_name_H-M   'P 1'
#
loop_
_entity.id
_entity.type
_entity.pdbx_description
1 polymer ?
#
loop_
_entity_poly.entity_id
_entity_poly.type
_entity_poly.pdbx_seq_one_letter_code
_entity_poly.pdbx_strand_id
1 'polypeptide(L)'
;LWVLLMSGWTFAVAIFSQRIPLDIVARVLAIMGMVSVGFLLFILFTSNPFSRTLPNFPIDGRDLNPLLQDPVLIFHPPLLYMGYVGFSVAFAFAIASLLSGRLDSTYARFTRPWTLAAWIFLTLGIVLGSAWAYYELGWGGWWFWDPVENASFMPWLVGTALMHSLAVTEQRASFKAWTLLLAISAFSLCLLGTFLVRSGVLVSVHAFASDPARGMFILAFMVLVIGGSLLLFAARGHKVRSRVNNALWSRESLLLVNNVLLVAAMLVVLLGTLLPLVHKQLG
;
A
#
# COMPACT_ATOMS: atom_id res chain seq x y z
N LEU A 1 -9.38 -10.07 7.60
CA LEU A 1 -9.65 -9.16 6.45
C LEU A 1 -8.48 -9.09 5.47
N TRP A 2 -7.30 -8.64 5.89
CA TRP A 2 -6.18 -8.43 4.96
C TRP A 2 -5.82 -9.64 4.08
N VAL A 3 -5.64 -10.83 4.67
CA VAL A 3 -5.37 -12.09 3.95
C VAL A 3 -6.55 -12.56 3.08
N LEU A 4 -7.78 -12.19 3.44
CA LEU A 4 -8.96 -12.48 2.63
C LEU A 4 -8.92 -11.64 1.34
N LEU A 5 -8.66 -10.33 1.46
CA LEU A 5 -8.60 -9.41 0.33
C LEU A 5 -7.37 -9.70 -0.56
N MET A 6 -6.17 -9.80 0.04
CA MET A 6 -5.25 -10.94 -0.15
C MET A 6 -5.50 -11.90 -1.32
N SER A 7 -6.21 -12.95 -0.92
CA SER A 7 -6.64 -14.07 -1.74
C SER A 7 -7.58 -13.64 -2.86
N GLY A 8 -8.47 -12.68 -2.60
CA GLY A 8 -9.40 -12.11 -3.59
C GLY A 8 -8.67 -11.44 -4.76
N TRP A 9 -7.69 -10.58 -4.50
CA TRP A 9 -6.85 -9.97 -5.53
C TRP A 9 -6.01 -11.02 -6.27
N THR A 10 -5.43 -11.98 -5.55
CA THR A 10 -4.65 -13.07 -6.17
C THR A 10 -5.52 -13.91 -7.12
N PHE A 11 -6.74 -14.24 -6.70
CA PHE A 11 -7.73 -14.94 -7.51
C PHE A 11 -8.14 -14.10 -8.74
N ALA A 12 -8.43 -12.82 -8.54
CA ALA A 12 -8.76 -11.92 -9.65
C ALA A 12 -7.63 -11.86 -10.68
N VAL A 13 -6.37 -11.74 -10.24
CA VAL A 13 -5.21 -11.75 -11.14
C VAL A 13 -5.13 -13.06 -11.92
N ALA A 14 -5.34 -14.21 -11.26
CA ALA A 14 -5.30 -15.52 -11.90
C ALA A 14 -6.37 -15.67 -13.01
N ILE A 15 -7.57 -15.12 -12.82
CA ILE A 15 -8.68 -15.21 -13.79
C ILE A 15 -8.54 -14.17 -14.90
N PHE A 16 -8.26 -12.91 -14.57
CA PHE A 16 -8.32 -11.80 -15.54
C PHE A 16 -7.01 -11.54 -16.28
N SER A 17 -5.90 -12.21 -15.91
CA SER A 17 -4.58 -12.02 -16.54
C SER A 17 -4.21 -13.10 -17.56
N GLN A 18 -5.16 -13.89 -18.05
CA GLN A 18 -4.90 -15.00 -19.00
C GLN A 18 -4.27 -14.56 -20.33
N ARG A 19 -4.36 -13.28 -20.70
CA ARG A 19 -3.76 -12.71 -21.91
C ARG A 19 -2.27 -12.34 -21.74
N ILE A 20 -1.73 -12.46 -20.53
CA ILE A 20 -0.34 -12.17 -20.21
C ILE A 20 0.48 -13.46 -20.36
N PRO A 21 1.75 -13.40 -20.84
CA PRO A 21 2.62 -14.58 -20.87
C PRO A 21 2.66 -15.33 -19.54
N LEU A 22 2.56 -16.66 -19.61
CA LEU A 22 2.42 -17.53 -18.43
C LEU A 22 3.57 -17.37 -17.43
N ASP A 23 4.80 -17.15 -17.93
CA ASP A 23 5.97 -16.93 -17.10
C ASP A 23 5.88 -15.65 -16.24
N ILE A 24 5.24 -14.60 -16.77
CA ILE A 24 5.00 -13.35 -16.02
C ILE A 24 3.89 -13.56 -15.01
N VAL A 25 2.75 -14.11 -15.40
CA VAL A 25 1.61 -14.35 -14.49
C VAL A 25 2.02 -15.26 -13.33
N ALA A 26 2.74 -16.35 -13.62
CA ALA A 26 3.24 -17.26 -12.60
C ALA A 26 4.15 -16.54 -11.59
N ARG A 27 5.04 -15.64 -12.05
CA ARG A 27 5.87 -14.82 -11.15
C ARG A 27 5.03 -13.87 -10.31
N VAL A 28 4.06 -13.17 -10.91
CA VAL A 28 3.17 -12.26 -10.19
C VAL A 28 2.41 -13.00 -9.10
N LEU A 29 1.78 -14.13 -9.43
CA LEU A 29 1.06 -14.96 -8.46
C LEU A 29 1.99 -15.51 -7.38
N ALA A 30 3.22 -15.91 -7.74
CA ALA A 30 4.21 -16.37 -6.76
C ALA A 30 4.61 -15.25 -5.79
N ILE A 31 4.81 -14.01 -6.26
CA ILE A 31 5.15 -12.85 -5.41
C ILE A 31 3.98 -12.50 -4.49
N MET A 32 2.75 -12.48 -5.02
CA MET A 32 1.54 -12.31 -4.23
C MET A 32 1.36 -13.43 -3.18
N GLY A 33 1.71 -14.66 -3.56
CA GLY A 33 1.74 -15.81 -2.65
C GLY A 33 2.77 -15.66 -1.54
N MET A 34 3.99 -15.20 -1.84
CA MET A 34 5.02 -14.93 -0.82
C MET A 34 4.57 -13.87 0.18
N VAL A 35 3.93 -12.79 -0.30
CA VAL A 35 3.34 -11.76 0.58
C VAL A 35 2.23 -12.35 1.44
N SER A 36 1.36 -13.18 0.86
CA SER A 36 0.30 -13.88 1.59
C SER A 36 0.85 -14.79 2.68
N VAL A 37 1.90 -15.56 2.39
CA VAL A 37 2.59 -16.41 3.37
C VAL A 37 3.11 -15.56 4.53
N GLY A 38 3.75 -14.41 4.26
CA GLY A 38 4.21 -13.51 5.32
C GLY A 38 3.09 -13.06 6.26
N PHE A 39 1.93 -12.66 5.72
CA PHE A 39 0.78 -12.26 6.54
C PHE A 39 0.07 -13.45 7.21
N LEU A 40 0.12 -14.65 6.64
CA LEU A 40 -0.36 -15.86 7.31
C LEU A 40 0.53 -16.21 8.50
N LEU A 41 1.86 -16.12 8.36
CA LEU A 41 2.80 -16.30 9.47
C LEU A 41 2.57 -15.24 10.56
N PHE A 42 2.32 -13.98 10.18
CA PHE A 42 1.92 -12.92 11.12
C PHE A 42 0.70 -13.32 11.95
N ILE A 43 -0.36 -13.82 11.30
CA ILE A 43 -1.58 -14.29 11.97
C ILE A 43 -1.25 -15.46 12.90
N LEU A 44 -0.53 -16.46 12.43
CA LEU A 44 -0.24 -17.67 13.21
C LEU A 44 0.60 -17.40 14.46
N PHE A 45 1.60 -16.50 14.38
CA PHE A 45 2.54 -16.30 15.47
C PHE A 45 2.19 -15.14 16.41
N THR A 46 1.55 -14.08 15.91
CA THR A 46 1.35 -12.84 16.70
C THR A 46 -0.11 -12.40 16.83
N SER A 47 -1.02 -13.00 16.06
CA SER A 47 -2.43 -12.61 16.05
C SER A 47 -3.35 -13.82 15.88
N ASN A 48 -3.03 -14.93 16.56
CA ASN A 48 -3.68 -16.22 16.33
C ASN A 48 -5.14 -16.21 16.82
N PRO A 49 -6.14 -16.30 15.92
CA PRO A 49 -7.55 -16.27 16.30
C PRO A 49 -8.02 -17.58 16.94
N PHE A 50 -7.21 -18.64 16.88
CA PHE A 50 -7.50 -19.95 17.47
C PHE A 50 -6.78 -20.17 18.79
N SER A 51 -6.18 -19.11 19.36
CA SER A 51 -5.64 -19.16 20.71
C SER A 51 -6.76 -19.57 21.67
N ARG A 52 -6.56 -20.71 22.35
CA ARG A 52 -7.54 -21.24 23.29
C ARG A 52 -7.44 -20.41 24.57
N THR A 53 -8.51 -19.71 24.88
CA THR A 53 -8.62 -18.91 26.10
C THR A 53 -9.09 -19.74 27.29
N LEU A 54 -9.58 -20.97 27.09
CA LEU A 54 -10.08 -21.83 28.17
C LEU A 54 -8.97 -22.20 29.19
N PRO A 55 -9.29 -22.18 30.50
CA PRO A 55 -10.61 -21.91 31.09
C PRO A 55 -10.96 -20.40 31.21
N ASN A 56 -10.04 -19.50 30.89
CA ASN A 56 -10.17 -18.04 30.98
C ASN A 56 -10.96 -17.46 29.79
N PHE A 57 -12.24 -17.79 29.65
CA PHE A 57 -13.11 -17.15 28.66
C PHE A 57 -13.57 -15.76 29.13
N PRO A 58 -13.67 -14.76 28.24
CA PRO A 58 -14.28 -13.48 28.57
C PRO A 58 -15.75 -13.69 28.95
N ILE A 59 -16.16 -13.20 30.12
CA ILE A 59 -17.55 -13.31 30.61
C ILE A 59 -18.48 -12.42 29.78
N ASP A 60 -17.98 -11.26 29.34
CA ASP A 60 -18.66 -10.35 28.43
C ASP A 60 -17.90 -10.24 27.11
N GLY A 61 -18.64 -10.13 26.00
CA GLY A 61 -18.07 -9.72 24.72
C GLY A 61 -17.63 -8.28 24.80
N ARG A 62 -16.38 -7.98 24.41
CA ARG A 62 -15.99 -6.61 24.09
C ARG A 62 -16.61 -6.27 22.74
N ASP A 63 -17.83 -5.74 22.76
CA ASP A 63 -18.40 -5.12 21.57
C ASP A 63 -17.52 -3.93 21.15
N LEU A 64 -17.69 -3.47 19.91
CA LEU A 64 -17.05 -2.24 19.49
C LEU A 64 -17.54 -1.08 20.36
N ASN A 65 -16.66 -0.11 20.61
CA ASN A 65 -17.04 1.16 21.21
C ASN A 65 -18.28 1.70 20.47
N PRO A 66 -19.33 2.20 21.15
CA PRO A 66 -20.54 2.71 20.50
C PRO A 66 -20.28 3.68 19.34
N LEU A 67 -19.26 4.54 19.43
CA LEU A 67 -18.85 5.46 18.36
C LEU A 67 -18.40 4.74 17.08
N LEU A 68 -18.06 3.45 17.17
CA LEU A 68 -17.63 2.62 16.07
C LEU A 68 -18.77 1.78 15.47
N GLN A 69 -19.98 1.86 16.03
CA GLN A 69 -21.13 1.08 15.55
C GLN A 69 -21.92 1.86 14.49
N ASP A 70 -21.23 2.28 13.43
CA ASP A 70 -21.78 3.12 12.36
C ASP A 70 -21.63 2.46 10.97
N PRO A 71 -22.64 2.52 10.08
CA PRO A 71 -22.57 1.93 8.75
C PRO A 71 -21.40 2.40 7.88
N VAL A 72 -21.04 3.69 7.92
CA VAL A 72 -19.90 4.23 7.17
C VAL A 72 -18.61 3.64 7.70
N LEU A 73 -18.47 3.49 9.03
CA LEU A 73 -17.31 2.79 9.60
C LEU A 73 -17.28 1.30 9.22
N ILE A 74 -18.42 0.64 9.01
CA ILE A 74 -18.42 -0.77 8.56
C ILE A 74 -17.83 -0.90 7.15
N PHE A 75 -18.17 0.02 6.24
CA PHE A 75 -17.72 -0.05 4.84
C PHE A 75 -16.34 0.57 4.61
N HIS A 76 -15.93 1.54 5.42
CA HIS A 76 -14.68 2.27 5.26
C HIS A 76 -13.42 1.38 5.30
N PRO A 77 -13.16 0.55 6.35
CA PRO A 77 -11.96 -0.27 6.42
C PRO A 77 -11.89 -1.30 5.29
N PRO A 78 -12.94 -2.07 4.93
CA PRO A 78 -12.90 -2.93 3.77
C PRO A 78 -12.44 -2.23 2.49
N LEU A 79 -12.91 -1.01 2.21
CA LEU A 79 -12.52 -0.25 1.02
C LEU A 79 -11.06 0.25 1.12
N LEU A 80 -10.65 0.78 2.27
CA LEU A 80 -9.24 1.15 2.50
C LEU A 80 -8.30 -0.04 2.30
N TYR A 81 -8.62 -1.18 2.92
CA TYR A 81 -7.80 -2.37 2.79
C TYR A 81 -7.86 -2.94 1.37
N MET A 82 -8.99 -2.88 0.65
CA MET A 82 -9.06 -3.23 -0.77
C MET A 82 -8.06 -2.41 -1.60
N GLY A 83 -7.94 -1.11 -1.32
CA GLY A 83 -6.94 -0.25 -1.95
C GLY A 83 -5.50 -0.61 -1.56
N TYR A 84 -5.23 -0.76 -0.26
CA TYR A 84 -3.90 -1.16 0.23
C TYR A 84 -3.44 -2.47 -0.39
N VAL A 85 -4.28 -3.52 -0.43
CA VAL A 85 -3.84 -4.81 -0.99
C VAL A 85 -3.78 -4.71 -2.49
N GLY A 86 -4.66 -3.93 -3.12
CA GLY A 86 -4.66 -3.78 -4.55
C GLY A 86 -3.30 -3.29 -5.07
N PHE A 87 -2.62 -2.41 -4.33
CA PHE A 87 -1.25 -1.99 -4.69
C PHE A 87 -0.22 -3.13 -4.64
N SER A 88 -0.47 -4.23 -3.92
CA SER A 88 0.38 -5.43 -3.96
C SER A 88 0.41 -6.07 -5.36
N VAL A 89 -0.66 -5.90 -6.16
CA VAL A 89 -0.70 -6.39 -7.55
C VAL A 89 0.29 -5.59 -8.39
N ALA A 90 0.24 -4.26 -8.32
CA ALA A 90 1.17 -3.37 -9.03
C ALA A 90 2.63 -3.64 -8.61
N PHE A 91 2.86 -3.84 -7.32
CA PHE A 91 4.14 -4.28 -6.77
C PHE A 91 4.59 -5.63 -7.34
N ALA A 92 3.74 -6.65 -7.32
CA ALA A 92 4.07 -7.98 -7.81
C ALA A 92 4.41 -7.97 -9.30
N PHE A 93 3.68 -7.20 -10.11
CA PHE A 93 4.03 -6.92 -11.50
C PHE A 93 5.40 -6.25 -11.60
N ALA A 94 5.68 -5.21 -10.81
CA ALA A 94 6.98 -4.53 -10.83
C ALA A 94 8.16 -5.46 -10.52
N ILE A 95 8.03 -6.31 -9.50
CA ILE A 95 9.04 -7.29 -9.12
C ILE A 95 9.18 -8.40 -10.18
N ALA A 96 8.07 -8.93 -10.71
CA ALA A 96 8.10 -9.92 -11.79
C ALA A 96 8.84 -9.40 -13.03
N SER A 97 8.62 -8.14 -13.37
CA SER A 97 9.28 -7.45 -14.47
C SER A 97 10.78 -7.22 -14.25
N LEU A 98 11.19 -6.86 -13.03
CA LEU A 98 12.61 -6.77 -12.67
C LEU A 98 13.32 -8.13 -12.74
N LEU A 99 12.64 -9.20 -12.33
CA LEU A 99 13.17 -10.56 -12.38
C LEU A 99 13.28 -11.10 -13.82
N SER A 100 12.32 -10.77 -14.69
CA SER A 100 12.32 -11.19 -16.10
C SER A 100 13.21 -10.29 -16.97
N GLY A 101 13.50 -9.06 -16.53
CA GLY A 101 14.17 -8.04 -17.33
C GLY A 101 13.28 -7.49 -18.47
N ARG A 102 11.98 -7.77 -18.44
CA ARG A 102 11.02 -7.36 -19.49
C ARG A 102 10.14 -6.22 -18.96
N LEU A 103 10.50 -5.00 -19.31
CA LEU A 103 9.69 -3.81 -19.10
C LEU A 103 9.41 -3.12 -20.43
N ASP A 104 8.35 -3.57 -21.08
CA ASP A 104 7.81 -2.99 -22.29
C ASP A 104 6.51 -2.22 -21.98
N SER A 105 5.94 -1.58 -23.00
CA SER A 105 4.62 -0.93 -22.88
C SER A 105 3.52 -1.94 -22.50
N THR A 106 3.71 -3.22 -22.84
CA THR A 106 2.81 -4.32 -22.49
C THR A 106 2.66 -4.46 -20.98
N TYR A 107 3.76 -4.39 -20.22
CA TYR A 107 3.74 -4.35 -18.76
C TYR A 107 2.84 -3.23 -18.22
N ALA A 108 3.03 -2.00 -18.73
CA ALA A 108 2.30 -0.83 -18.25
C ALA A 108 0.80 -0.98 -18.52
N ARG A 109 0.42 -1.46 -19.72
CA ARG A 109 -0.96 -1.73 -20.11
C ARG A 109 -1.65 -2.73 -19.18
N PHE A 110 -0.94 -3.79 -18.78
CA PHE A 110 -1.50 -4.81 -17.89
C PHE A 110 -1.59 -4.33 -16.44
N THR A 111 -0.62 -3.55 -15.96
CA THR A 111 -0.57 -3.09 -14.56
C THR A 111 -1.54 -1.94 -14.27
N ARG A 112 -1.83 -1.11 -15.28
CA ARG A 112 -2.67 0.09 -15.17
C ARG A 112 -4.08 -0.16 -14.62
N PRO A 113 -4.90 -1.12 -15.13
CA PRO A 113 -6.23 -1.36 -14.59
C PRO A 113 -6.22 -1.80 -13.12
N TRP A 114 -5.24 -2.62 -12.71
CA TRP A 114 -5.08 -3.03 -11.31
C TRP A 114 -4.73 -1.86 -10.39
N THR A 115 -3.81 -1.01 -10.84
CA THR A 115 -3.40 0.19 -10.10
C THR A 115 -4.57 1.16 -9.96
N LEU A 116 -5.35 1.36 -11.02
CA LEU A 116 -6.54 2.20 -11.01
C LEU A 116 -7.60 1.66 -10.05
N ALA A 117 -7.87 0.35 -10.08
CA ALA A 117 -8.83 -0.28 -9.17
C ALA A 117 -8.40 -0.10 -7.70
N ALA A 118 -7.13 -0.35 -7.38
CA ALA A 118 -6.58 -0.12 -6.04
C ALA A 118 -6.73 1.34 -5.61
N TRP A 119 -6.41 2.28 -6.50
CA TRP A 119 -6.53 3.71 -6.25
C TRP A 119 -7.98 4.15 -6.03
N ILE A 120 -8.94 3.63 -6.80
CA ILE A 120 -10.38 3.91 -6.62
C ILE A 120 -10.85 3.42 -5.25
N PHE A 121 -10.53 2.19 -4.88
CA PHE A 121 -10.91 1.65 -3.57
C PHE A 121 -10.29 2.46 -2.42
N LEU A 122 -9.01 2.83 -2.55
CA LEU A 122 -8.35 3.68 -1.56
C LEU A 122 -9.03 5.06 -1.46
N THR A 123 -9.39 5.67 -2.60
CA THR A 123 -10.10 6.96 -2.64
C THR A 123 -11.45 6.87 -1.95
N LEU A 124 -12.25 5.84 -2.26
CA LEU A 124 -13.55 5.62 -1.61
C LEU A 124 -13.39 5.38 -0.11
N GLY A 125 -12.39 4.59 0.29
CA GLY A 125 -12.07 4.36 1.70
C GLY A 125 -11.73 5.67 2.42
N ILE A 126 -10.85 6.50 1.86
CA ILE A 126 -10.48 7.81 2.42
C ILE A 126 -11.72 8.71 2.55
N VAL A 127 -12.53 8.85 1.49
CA VAL A 127 -13.73 9.71 1.49
C VAL A 127 -14.73 9.27 2.55
N LEU A 128 -15.02 7.97 2.66
CA LEU A 128 -15.94 7.46 3.68
C LEU A 128 -15.37 7.65 5.09
N GLY A 129 -14.07 7.44 5.28
CA GLY A 129 -13.40 7.66 6.57
C GLY A 129 -13.50 9.12 7.00
N SER A 130 -13.21 10.06 6.09
CA SER A 130 -13.36 11.50 6.31
C SER A 130 -14.80 11.90 6.62
N ALA A 131 -15.77 11.31 5.92
CA ALA A 131 -17.19 11.56 6.18
C ALA A 131 -17.58 11.12 7.59
N TRP A 132 -17.25 9.87 7.96
CA TRP A 132 -17.49 9.33 9.30
C TRP A 132 -16.84 10.18 10.40
N ALA A 133 -15.55 10.51 10.25
CA ALA A 133 -14.85 11.33 11.22
C ALA A 133 -15.48 12.73 11.36
N TYR A 134 -15.97 13.32 10.27
CA TYR A 134 -16.61 14.62 10.31
C TYR A 134 -17.88 14.63 11.17
N TYR A 135 -18.79 13.66 10.99
CA TYR A 135 -20.08 13.69 11.68
C TYR A 135 -20.09 12.96 13.03
N GLU A 136 -19.30 11.89 13.21
CA GLU A 136 -19.32 11.09 14.44
C GLU A 136 -18.36 11.63 15.50
N LEU A 137 -17.19 12.11 15.06
CA LEU A 137 -16.13 12.56 15.95
C LEU A 137 -16.11 14.09 16.11
N GLY A 138 -16.68 14.83 15.15
CA GLY A 138 -16.89 16.28 15.25
C GLY A 138 -15.60 17.09 15.43
N TRP A 139 -14.43 16.51 15.14
CA TRP A 139 -13.12 17.03 15.56
C TRP A 139 -12.72 18.40 14.96
N GLY A 140 -13.58 19.10 14.22
CA GLY A 140 -13.30 20.43 13.65
C GLY A 140 -12.99 20.46 12.16
N GLY A 141 -13.43 19.46 11.36
CA GLY A 141 -13.14 19.36 9.93
C GLY A 141 -13.26 17.95 9.34
N TRP A 142 -13.00 17.83 8.03
CA TRP A 142 -13.05 16.56 7.27
C TRP A 142 -11.74 15.75 7.32
N TRP A 143 -10.68 16.31 7.90
CA TRP A 143 -9.35 15.71 7.97
C TRP A 143 -8.58 16.27 9.17
N PHE A 144 -8.00 15.40 9.99
CA PHE A 144 -7.33 15.79 11.23
C PHE A 144 -5.82 15.60 11.22
N TRP A 145 -5.29 15.11 10.11
CA TRP A 145 -3.88 14.78 10.00
C TRP A 145 -3.44 13.76 11.06
N ASP A 146 -4.38 12.94 11.55
CA ASP A 146 -4.08 11.82 12.44
C ASP A 146 -3.16 10.81 11.71
N PRO A 147 -2.22 10.16 12.41
CA PRO A 147 -1.30 9.25 11.77
C PRO A 147 -1.93 8.12 10.95
N VAL A 148 -3.12 7.63 11.33
CA VAL A 148 -3.82 6.58 10.58
C VAL A 148 -4.47 7.13 9.32
N GLU A 149 -5.00 8.34 9.37
CA GLU A 149 -5.46 9.08 8.19
C GLU A 149 -4.29 9.31 7.21
N ASN A 150 -3.17 9.85 7.72
CA ASN A 150 -1.96 10.11 6.93
C ASN A 150 -1.37 8.83 6.33
N ALA A 151 -1.42 7.71 7.07
CA ALA A 151 -1.00 6.40 6.59
C ALA A 151 -1.74 5.99 5.31
N SER A 152 -3.04 6.32 5.20
CA SER A 152 -3.83 6.08 3.98
C SER A 152 -3.57 7.07 2.85
N PHE A 153 -3.25 8.32 3.20
CA PHE A 153 -3.03 9.38 2.21
C PHE A 153 -1.68 9.27 1.49
N MET A 154 -0.61 8.83 2.18
CA MET A 154 0.71 8.65 1.58
C MET A 154 0.72 7.69 0.35
N PRO A 155 0.20 6.46 0.43
CA PRO A 155 0.10 5.58 -0.73
C PRO A 155 -0.88 6.10 -1.79
N TRP A 156 -1.88 6.91 -1.41
CA TRP A 156 -2.77 7.57 -2.38
C TRP A 156 -2.00 8.57 -3.26
N LEU A 157 -1.15 9.42 -2.66
CA LEU A 157 -0.31 10.38 -3.40
C LEU A 157 0.66 9.67 -4.36
N VAL A 158 1.36 8.64 -3.87
CA VAL A 158 2.29 7.85 -4.70
C VAL A 158 1.55 7.02 -5.74
N GLY A 159 0.36 6.50 -5.41
CA GLY A 159 -0.52 5.81 -6.35
C GLY A 159 -0.99 6.73 -7.48
N THR A 160 -1.33 7.98 -7.17
CA THR A 160 -1.65 9.00 -8.18
C THR A 160 -0.45 9.25 -9.09
N ALA A 161 0.76 9.42 -8.54
CA ALA A 161 1.97 9.58 -9.35
C ALA A 161 2.24 8.33 -10.22
N LEU A 162 2.02 7.14 -9.67
CA LEU A 162 2.16 5.87 -10.38
C LEU A 162 1.20 5.78 -11.57
N MET A 163 -0.06 6.18 -11.42
CA MET A 163 -1.03 6.17 -12.53
C MET A 163 -0.59 7.07 -13.69
N HIS A 164 -0.08 8.27 -13.40
CA HIS A 164 0.46 9.18 -14.41
C HIS A 164 1.72 8.59 -15.07
N SER A 165 2.62 8.01 -14.27
CA SER A 165 3.84 7.37 -14.77
C SER A 165 3.54 6.16 -15.65
N LEU A 166 2.54 5.34 -15.29
CA LEU A 166 2.06 4.22 -16.09
C LEU A 166 1.51 4.67 -17.44
N ALA A 167 0.73 5.77 -17.48
CA ALA A 167 0.21 6.32 -18.73
C ALA A 167 1.34 6.75 -19.70
N VAL A 168 2.39 7.40 -19.18
CA VAL A 168 3.57 7.75 -19.98
C VAL A 168 4.34 6.50 -20.42
N THR A 169 4.51 5.53 -19.52
CA THR A 169 5.24 4.28 -19.82
C THR A 169 4.53 3.47 -20.90
N GLU A 170 3.20 3.40 -20.86
CA GLU A 170 2.38 2.71 -21.85
C GLU A 170 2.47 3.38 -23.23
N GLN A 171 2.33 4.70 -23.29
CA GLN A 171 2.24 5.44 -24.57
C GLN A 171 3.60 5.73 -25.22
N ARG A 172 4.65 5.92 -24.41
CA ARG A 172 5.96 6.42 -24.88
C ARG A 172 7.12 5.49 -24.58
N ALA A 173 6.90 4.39 -23.85
CA ALA A 173 7.96 3.53 -23.33
C ALA A 173 9.06 4.31 -22.53
N SER A 174 8.69 5.46 -21.97
CA SER A 174 9.53 6.29 -21.10
C SER A 174 9.22 6.01 -19.62
N PHE A 175 10.01 6.57 -18.70
CA PHE A 175 9.80 6.51 -17.23
C PHE A 175 9.75 5.12 -16.61
N LYS A 176 10.24 4.09 -17.31
CA LYS A 176 10.16 2.69 -16.84
C LYS A 176 10.72 2.49 -15.42
N ALA A 177 11.92 3.02 -15.15
CA ALA A 177 12.55 2.91 -13.84
C ALA A 177 11.79 3.70 -12.76
N TRP A 178 11.26 4.87 -13.10
CA TRP A 178 10.45 5.70 -12.20
C TRP A 178 9.13 5.02 -11.85
N THR A 179 8.44 4.46 -12.84
CA THR A 179 7.20 3.68 -12.67
C THR A 179 7.40 2.49 -11.74
N LEU A 180 8.49 1.75 -11.89
CA LEU A 180 8.83 0.64 -10.99
C LEU A 180 9.06 1.12 -9.55
N LEU A 181 9.84 2.19 -9.37
CA LEU A 181 10.13 2.74 -8.06
C LEU A 181 8.86 3.22 -7.37
N LEU A 182 7.95 3.87 -8.11
CA LEU A 182 6.64 4.30 -7.60
C LEU A 182 5.76 3.10 -7.21
N ALA A 183 5.76 2.02 -7.98
CA ALA A 183 5.01 0.80 -7.64
C ALA A 183 5.55 0.13 -6.37
N ILE A 184 6.89 0.05 -6.23
CA ILE A 184 7.54 -0.43 -5.01
C ILE A 184 7.19 0.47 -3.83
N SER A 185 7.27 1.79 -4.01
CA SER A 185 7.02 2.79 -2.98
C SER A 185 5.55 2.79 -2.52
N ALA A 186 4.59 2.68 -3.44
CA ALA A 186 3.16 2.66 -3.10
C ALA A 186 2.84 1.50 -2.16
N PHE A 187 3.26 0.27 -2.50
CA PHE A 187 3.02 -0.88 -1.63
C PHE A 187 3.85 -0.84 -0.35
N SER A 188 5.08 -0.31 -0.41
CA SER A 188 5.91 -0.06 0.77
C SER A 188 5.21 0.86 1.77
N LEU A 189 4.56 1.92 1.29
CA LEU A 189 3.78 2.84 2.13
C LEU A 189 2.51 2.18 2.69
N CYS A 190 1.87 1.25 1.99
CA CYS A 190 0.78 0.44 2.54
C CYS A 190 1.27 -0.48 3.69
N LEU A 191 2.46 -1.09 3.56
CA LEU A 191 3.08 -1.86 4.64
C LEU A 191 3.47 -0.98 5.82
N LEU A 192 4.04 0.20 5.56
CA LEU A 192 4.33 1.20 6.57
C LEU A 192 3.04 1.60 7.31
N GLY A 193 1.96 1.90 6.60
CA GLY A 193 0.67 2.22 7.23
C GLY A 193 0.17 1.08 8.13
N THR A 194 0.31 -0.17 7.69
CA THR A 194 -0.01 -1.35 8.51
C THR A 194 0.84 -1.40 9.78
N PHE A 195 2.14 -1.11 9.67
CA PHE A 195 3.04 -1.02 10.82
C PHE A 195 2.63 0.10 11.78
N LEU A 196 2.38 1.31 11.29
CA LEU A 196 2.03 2.47 12.12
C LEU A 196 0.75 2.22 12.91
N VAL A 197 -0.27 1.62 12.29
CA VAL A 197 -1.57 1.33 12.92
C VAL A 197 -1.49 0.20 13.96
N ARG A 198 -0.60 -0.79 13.75
CA ARG A 198 -0.59 -2.03 14.56
C ARG A 198 0.53 -2.12 15.59
N SER A 199 1.59 -1.34 15.44
CA SER A 199 2.75 -1.40 16.32
C SER A 199 2.56 -0.72 17.68
N GLY A 200 1.59 0.20 17.78
CA GLY A 200 1.39 1.01 18.99
C GLY A 200 2.47 2.08 19.20
N VAL A 201 3.35 2.32 18.21
CA VAL A 201 4.40 3.35 18.31
C VAL A 201 3.85 4.77 18.23
N LEU A 202 2.71 4.95 17.56
CA LEU A 202 2.02 6.23 17.46
C LEU A 202 0.80 6.25 18.36
N VAL A 203 0.54 7.41 18.97
CA VAL A 203 -0.73 7.70 19.61
C VAL A 203 -1.72 8.06 18.51
N SER A 204 -2.74 7.25 18.34
CA SER A 204 -3.85 7.53 17.43
C SER A 204 -5.15 7.00 18.01
N VAL A 205 -6.16 7.82 17.88
CA VAL A 205 -7.58 7.58 18.10
C VAL A 205 -8.15 6.46 17.21
N HIS A 206 -7.50 6.18 16.08
CA HIS A 206 -7.86 5.10 15.15
C HIS A 206 -7.04 3.81 15.36
N ALA A 207 -6.10 3.79 16.31
CA ALA A 207 -5.28 2.62 16.56
C ALA A 207 -6.02 1.62 17.48
N PHE A 208 -6.30 0.43 16.94
CA PHE A 208 -6.93 -0.67 17.68
C PHE A 208 -6.02 -1.90 17.71
N ALA A 209 -6.08 -2.64 18.82
CA ALA A 209 -5.36 -3.91 19.00
C ALA A 209 -3.84 -3.80 18.75
N SER A 210 -3.24 -2.71 19.25
CA SER A 210 -1.80 -2.48 19.23
C SER A 210 -1.08 -3.47 20.15
N ASP A 211 -0.01 -4.06 19.64
CA ASP A 211 0.82 -5.02 20.37
C ASP A 211 2.27 -4.89 19.86
N PRO A 212 3.26 -4.66 20.75
CA PRO A 212 4.66 -4.55 20.35
C PRO A 212 5.17 -5.75 19.56
N ALA A 213 4.75 -6.97 19.88
CA ALA A 213 5.15 -8.18 19.15
C ALA A 213 4.63 -8.17 17.71
N ARG A 214 3.39 -7.70 17.49
CA ARG A 214 2.83 -7.50 16.14
C ARG A 214 3.60 -6.43 15.38
N GLY A 215 3.93 -5.33 16.05
CA GLY A 215 4.75 -4.25 15.50
C GLY A 215 6.11 -4.74 15.01
N MET A 216 6.82 -5.51 15.84
CA MET A 216 8.13 -6.07 15.50
C MET A 216 8.07 -7.06 14.34
N PHE A 217 7.05 -7.93 14.29
CA PHE A 217 6.87 -8.83 13.16
C PHE A 217 6.64 -8.06 11.87
N ILE A 218 5.72 -7.09 11.86
CA ILE A 218 5.41 -6.30 10.67
C ILE A 218 6.64 -5.49 10.24
N LEU A 219 7.41 -4.94 11.19
CA LEU A 219 8.66 -4.24 10.90
C LEU A 219 9.68 -5.15 10.20
N ALA A 220 9.92 -6.35 10.74
CA ALA A 220 10.83 -7.31 10.12
C ALA A 220 10.36 -7.73 8.72
N PHE A 221 9.06 -7.99 8.57
CA PHE A 221 8.45 -8.30 7.29
C PHE A 221 8.58 -7.14 6.30
N MET A 222 8.37 -5.91 6.75
CA MET A 222 8.54 -4.70 5.95
C MET A 222 9.99 -4.53 5.50
N VAL A 223 10.96 -4.69 6.39
CA VAL A 223 12.39 -4.64 6.04
C VAL A 223 12.74 -5.68 4.97
N LEU A 224 12.21 -6.90 5.09
CA LEU A 224 12.43 -7.95 4.11
C LEU A 224 11.82 -7.61 2.75
N VAL A 225 10.55 -7.19 2.72
CA VAL A 225 9.84 -6.91 1.46
C VAL A 225 10.36 -5.63 0.80
N ILE A 226 10.49 -4.53 1.54
CA ILE A 226 11.00 -3.25 1.02
C ILE A 226 12.48 -3.37 0.69
N GLY A 227 13.29 -3.87 1.63
CA GLY A 227 14.74 -4.05 1.41
C GLY A 227 15.03 -4.98 0.25
N GLY A 228 14.35 -6.13 0.17
CA GLY A 228 14.50 -7.07 -0.93
C GLY A 228 14.08 -6.50 -2.29
N SER A 229 12.98 -5.75 -2.35
CA SER A 229 12.51 -5.13 -3.59
C SER A 229 13.40 -3.98 -4.06
N LEU A 230 13.85 -3.10 -3.15
CA LEU A 230 14.78 -2.01 -3.47
C LEU A 230 16.16 -2.54 -3.84
N LEU A 231 16.66 -3.59 -3.17
CA LEU A 231 17.91 -4.26 -3.54
C LEU A 231 17.81 -4.87 -4.94
N LEU A 232 16.70 -5.55 -5.25
CA LEU A 232 16.45 -6.09 -6.58
C LEU A 232 16.41 -4.96 -7.63
N PHE A 233 15.74 -3.85 -7.33
CA PHE A 233 15.70 -2.67 -8.18
C PHE A 233 17.10 -2.09 -8.40
N ALA A 234 17.93 -1.96 -7.36
CA ALA A 234 19.31 -1.50 -7.49
C ALA A 234 20.15 -2.46 -8.37
N ALA A 235 20.00 -3.77 -8.17
CA ALA A 235 20.76 -4.79 -8.90
C ALA A 235 20.33 -4.93 -10.37
N ARG A 236 19.04 -4.77 -10.68
CA ARG A 236 18.48 -5.04 -12.02
C ARG A 236 17.97 -3.80 -12.75
N GLY A 237 17.86 -2.66 -12.08
CA GLY A 237 17.28 -1.42 -12.63
C GLY A 237 18.03 -0.85 -13.84
N HIS A 238 19.33 -1.14 -13.96
CA HIS A 238 20.12 -0.74 -15.14
C HIS A 238 19.60 -1.36 -16.45
N LYS A 239 18.97 -2.54 -16.37
CA LYS A 239 18.33 -3.20 -17.54
C LYS A 239 17.06 -2.47 -18.01
N VAL A 240 16.61 -1.47 -17.24
CA VAL A 240 15.31 -0.79 -17.41
C VAL A 240 15.49 0.65 -17.92
N ARG A 241 16.64 0.97 -18.54
CA ARG A 241 16.86 2.28 -19.14
C ARG A 241 15.82 2.59 -20.23
N SER A 242 15.13 3.71 -20.06
CA SER A 242 14.28 4.30 -21.11
C SER A 242 15.01 5.43 -21.81
N ARG A 243 14.65 5.71 -23.07
CA ARG A 243 15.05 6.97 -23.72
C ARG A 243 14.41 8.13 -22.95
N VAL A 244 15.23 9.06 -22.46
CA VAL A 244 14.76 10.31 -21.87
C VAL A 244 14.68 11.33 -23.00
N ASN A 245 13.50 11.90 -23.22
CA ASN A 245 13.36 13.01 -24.15
C ASN A 245 13.52 14.30 -23.34
N ASN A 246 14.63 15.02 -23.54
CA ASN A 246 15.06 16.14 -22.69
C ASN A 246 14.41 17.49 -23.05
N ALA A 247 13.20 17.48 -23.63
CA ALA A 247 12.49 18.72 -23.93
C ALA A 247 12.04 19.38 -22.62
N LEU A 248 12.57 20.56 -22.29
CA LEU A 248 12.24 21.28 -21.04
C LEU A 248 10.74 21.60 -20.92
N TRP A 249 10.08 21.86 -22.04
CA TRP A 249 8.65 22.15 -22.11
C TRP A 249 7.92 21.11 -22.97
N SER A 250 7.35 20.09 -22.33
CA SER A 250 6.59 19.03 -22.98
C SER A 250 5.52 18.46 -22.04
N ARG A 251 4.55 17.71 -22.58
CA ARG A 251 3.54 17.01 -21.76
C ARG A 251 4.21 16.01 -20.81
N GLU A 252 5.25 15.32 -21.29
CA GLU A 252 6.04 14.38 -20.50
C GLU A 252 6.76 15.09 -19.34
N SER A 253 7.32 16.28 -19.57
CA SER A 253 7.99 17.08 -18.54
C SER A 253 7.02 17.60 -17.48
N LEU A 254 5.82 18.05 -17.89
CA LEU A 254 4.77 18.44 -16.94
C LEU A 254 4.29 17.26 -16.09
N LEU A 255 4.16 16.06 -16.69
CA LEU A 255 3.81 14.84 -15.95
C LEU A 255 4.92 14.42 -14.97
N LEU A 256 6.20 14.62 -15.34
CA LEU A 256 7.32 14.39 -14.42
C LEU A 256 7.30 15.36 -13.24
N VAL A 257 7.10 16.66 -13.50
CA VAL A 257 6.97 17.68 -12.45
C VAL A 257 5.82 17.34 -11.52
N ASN A 258 4.64 16.98 -12.05
CA ASN A 258 3.50 16.54 -11.25
C ASN A 258 3.86 15.35 -10.34
N ASN A 259 4.56 14.34 -10.87
CA ASN A 259 4.99 13.20 -10.07
C ASN A 259 5.97 13.60 -8.97
N VAL A 260 6.91 14.49 -9.26
CA VAL A 260 7.86 15.01 -8.26
C VAL A 260 7.12 15.77 -7.16
N LEU A 261 6.14 16.61 -7.51
CA LEU A 261 5.31 17.34 -6.54
C LEU A 261 4.50 16.39 -5.65
N LEU A 262 3.90 15.35 -6.22
CA LEU A 262 3.14 14.34 -5.46
C LEU A 262 4.06 13.55 -4.50
N VAL A 263 5.26 13.18 -4.94
CA VAL A 263 6.24 12.52 -4.07
C VAL A 263 6.74 13.46 -2.99
N ALA A 264 7.00 14.74 -3.30
CA ALA A 264 7.39 15.74 -2.32
C ALA A 264 6.30 15.96 -1.27
N ALA A 265 5.03 16.08 -1.68
CA ALA A 265 3.89 16.16 -0.77
C ALA A 265 3.80 14.92 0.12
N MET A 266 4.01 13.72 -0.44
CA MET A 266 4.05 12.49 0.36
C MET A 266 5.18 12.53 1.39
N LEU A 267 6.38 13.00 1.02
CA LEU A 267 7.50 13.11 1.95
C LEU A 267 7.20 14.11 3.08
N VAL A 268 6.52 15.22 2.80
CA VAL A 268 6.07 16.17 3.84
C VAL A 268 5.12 15.48 4.82
N VAL A 269 4.14 14.73 4.32
CA VAL A 269 3.19 13.98 5.16
C VAL A 269 3.90 12.90 5.97
N LEU A 270 4.83 12.15 5.35
CA LEU A 270 5.62 11.12 6.00
C LEU A 270 6.47 11.70 7.14
N LEU A 271 7.18 12.79 6.86
CA LEU A 271 8.00 13.49 7.86
C LEU A 271 7.13 14.02 8.99
N GLY A 272 6.02 14.70 8.69
CA GLY A 272 5.08 15.19 9.70
C GLY A 272 4.50 14.06 10.57
N THR A 273 4.25 12.89 9.99
CA THR A 273 3.73 11.72 10.70
C THR A 273 4.78 11.06 11.60
N LEU A 274 6.04 11.00 11.16
CA LEU A 274 7.12 10.32 11.89
C LEU A 274 7.90 11.23 12.84
N LEU A 275 7.90 12.55 12.64
CA LEU A 275 8.67 13.49 13.44
C LEU A 275 8.35 13.41 14.95
N PRO A 276 7.08 13.30 15.40
CA PRO A 276 6.78 13.16 16.83
C PRO A 276 7.40 11.91 17.45
N LEU A 277 7.54 10.83 16.67
CA LEU A 277 8.17 9.58 17.14
C LEU A 277 9.68 9.77 17.32
N VAL A 278 10.34 10.45 16.39
CA VAL A 278 11.77 10.75 16.47
C VAL A 278 12.05 11.69 17.63
N HIS A 279 11.26 12.77 17.76
CA HIS A 279 11.43 13.74 18.84
C HIS A 279 11.30 13.09 20.22
N LYS A 280 10.27 12.25 20.43
CA LYS A 280 10.07 11.51 21.69
C LYS A 280 11.26 10.64 22.10
N GLN A 281 12.05 10.14 21.14
CA GLN A 281 13.24 9.33 21.42
C GLN A 281 14.51 10.17 21.65
N LEU A 282 14.52 11.43 21.21
CA LEU A 282 15.65 12.35 21.36
C LEU A 282 15.62 13.13 22.69
N GLY A 283 14.49 13.12 23.41
CA GLY A 283 14.28 13.87 24.66
C GLY A 283 13.53 15.17 24.40
#